data_AF-N6TN98-F1
#
_entry.id   AF-N6TN98-F1
#
_cell.length_a   1.000
_cell.length_b   1.000
_cell.length_c   1.000
_cell.angle_alpha   90.00
_cell.angle_beta   90.00
_cell.angle_gamma   90.00
#
_symmetry.space_group_name_H-M   'P 1'
#
loop_
_entity.id
_entity.type
_entity.pdbx_description
1 polymer ?
#
loop_
_entity_poly.entity_id
_entity_poly.type
_entity_poly.pdbx_seq_one_letter_code
_entity_poly.pdbx_strand_id
1 'polypeptide(L)'
;MKPTPHPTANTFLFLADKDVSQISGIWKAIHISIYVALAVVAFVTSMAAGNMFQTFNYNCVLYCTEIQFEVVQLEAGEVEERNATVGNQLENATQVALNSDAEWGNQSKSQALNGTAFQASIDLSKTVFPPHYWCNFVLATALISFIFSTFCVVLLAMCSKGGKGHDNTLNRPQNIVYPILVSSIILLVLNSVASLVVKRGMQQFCATFQDFAHQDSCSSSINLFTIHERQRDFYTPYLVLAHAFNIAIILITGQLVLTLLRVIYAVDYQLYALEAREDRLELEGEILESERAL
;
A
#
# COMPACT_ATOMS: atom_id res chain seq x y z
N MET A 1 54.00 -15.35 51.90
CA MET A 1 53.38 -14.34 51.01
C MET A 1 51.91 -14.69 50.87
N LYS A 2 51.02 -13.84 51.38
CA LYS A 2 49.56 -14.00 51.27
C LYS A 2 49.13 -13.31 49.98
N PRO A 3 48.44 -13.97 49.03
CA PRO A 3 47.95 -13.31 47.83
C PRO A 3 46.92 -12.27 48.25
N THR A 4 47.19 -11.01 47.92
CA THR A 4 46.24 -9.91 48.07
C THR A 4 45.10 -10.11 47.05
N PRO A 5 43.83 -10.09 47.46
CA PRO A 5 42.71 -10.22 46.55
C PRO A 5 42.70 -9.01 45.59
N HIS A 6 42.67 -9.29 44.28
CA HIS A 6 42.46 -8.25 43.28
C HIS A 6 41.01 -7.77 43.36
N PRO A 7 40.75 -6.46 43.51
CA PRO A 7 39.40 -5.92 43.43
C PRO A 7 38.83 -6.20 42.04
N THR A 8 37.72 -6.92 41.98
CA THR A 8 36.95 -7.11 40.75
C THR A 8 36.23 -5.80 40.47
N ALA A 9 36.80 -4.98 39.59
CA ALA A 9 36.17 -3.75 39.14
C ALA A 9 34.81 -4.08 38.50
N ASN A 10 33.73 -3.56 39.09
CA ASN A 10 32.40 -3.70 38.52
C ASN A 10 32.27 -2.72 37.36
N THR A 11 32.39 -3.21 36.13
CA THR A 11 32.14 -2.43 34.92
C THR A 11 30.64 -2.33 34.68
N PHE A 12 30.09 -1.12 34.69
CA PHE A 12 28.71 -0.86 34.32
C PHE A 12 28.64 -0.39 32.87
N LEU A 13 27.82 -1.06 32.06
CA LEU A 13 27.56 -0.64 30.68
C LEU A 13 26.38 0.36 30.68
N PHE A 14 26.62 1.60 30.28
CA PHE A 14 25.60 2.63 30.17
C PHE A 14 25.34 2.96 28.69
N LEU A 15 24.06 2.92 28.30
CA LEU A 15 23.63 3.32 26.96
C LEU A 15 23.20 4.79 27.03
N ALA A 16 23.92 5.67 26.35
CA ALA A 16 23.58 7.09 26.29
C ALA A 16 23.22 7.51 24.85
N ASP A 17 22.39 8.53 24.74
CA ASP A 17 22.00 9.10 23.45
C ASP A 17 23.18 9.83 22.80
N LYS A 18 23.41 9.58 21.51
CA LYS A 18 24.46 10.24 20.73
C LYS A 18 24.15 11.73 20.51
N ASP A 19 25.17 12.57 20.40
CA ASP A 19 25.00 13.99 20.06
C ASP A 19 24.39 14.18 18.66
N VAL A 20 23.45 15.12 18.55
CA VAL A 20 22.71 15.41 17.30
C VAL A 20 23.63 15.77 16.14
N SER A 21 24.77 16.42 16.41
CA SER A 21 25.77 16.80 15.41
C SER A 21 26.45 15.61 14.75
N GLN A 22 26.49 14.46 15.42
CA GLN A 22 27.15 13.25 14.93
C GLN A 22 26.19 12.32 14.17
N ILE A 23 24.89 12.61 14.15
CA ILE A 23 23.89 11.80 13.46
C ILE A 23 23.65 12.36 12.05
N SER A 24 23.90 11.53 11.04
CA SER A 24 23.68 11.91 9.65
C SER A 24 22.20 12.19 9.38
N GLY A 25 21.91 13.37 8.84
CA GLY A 25 20.55 13.76 8.43
C GLY A 25 20.00 12.93 7.25
N ILE A 26 20.85 12.14 6.59
CA ILE A 26 20.49 11.31 5.43
C ILE A 26 19.40 10.30 5.79
N TRP A 27 19.47 9.68 6.97
CA TRP A 27 18.46 8.71 7.43
C TRP A 27 17.06 9.30 7.49
N LYS A 28 16.94 10.52 8.03
CA LYS A 28 15.67 11.25 8.09
C LYS A 28 15.16 11.56 6.69
N ALA A 29 16.04 12.01 5.79
CA ALA A 29 15.66 12.31 4.42
C ALA A 29 15.13 11.07 3.69
N ILE A 30 15.82 9.92 3.79
CA ILE A 30 15.40 8.66 3.16
C ILE A 30 14.03 8.21 3.67
N HIS A 31 13.81 8.20 4.99
CA HIS A 31 12.50 7.81 5.54
C HIS A 31 11.38 8.74 5.08
N ILE A 32 11.61 10.05 5.07
CA ILE A 32 10.62 11.02 4.57
C ILE A 32 10.32 10.76 3.09
N SER A 33 11.35 10.54 2.25
CA SER A 33 11.15 10.26 0.83
C SER A 33 10.32 8.99 0.60
N ILE A 34 10.56 7.92 1.36
CA ILE A 34 9.78 6.68 1.23
C ILE A 34 8.33 6.88 1.66
N TYR A 35 8.06 7.58 2.78
CA TYR A 35 6.69 7.85 3.20
C TYR A 35 5.95 8.80 2.25
N VAL A 36 6.63 9.76 1.64
CA VAL A 36 6.03 10.61 0.59
C VAL A 36 5.65 9.75 -0.62
N ALA A 37 6.54 8.87 -1.08
CA ALA A 37 6.23 7.94 -2.17
C ALA A 37 5.06 7.02 -1.81
N LEU A 38 5.02 6.51 -0.58
CA LEU A 38 3.93 5.65 -0.09
C LEU A 38 2.59 6.40 -0.03
N ALA A 39 2.59 7.67 0.40
CA ALA A 39 1.41 8.51 0.40
C ALA A 39 0.86 8.73 -1.03
N VAL A 40 1.74 9.03 -1.98
CA VAL A 40 1.34 9.19 -3.40
C VAL A 40 0.77 7.89 -3.96
N VAL A 41 1.44 6.75 -3.73
CA VAL A 41 0.96 5.44 -4.18
C VAL A 41 -0.39 5.10 -3.55
N ALA A 42 -0.56 5.31 -2.25
CA ALA A 42 -1.82 5.06 -1.54
C ALA A 42 -2.96 5.96 -2.05
N PHE A 43 -2.68 7.22 -2.35
CA PHE A 43 -3.64 8.15 -2.96
C PHE A 43 -4.09 7.68 -4.35
N VAL A 44 -3.13 7.33 -5.23
CA VAL A 44 -3.41 6.78 -6.57
C VAL A 44 -4.21 5.48 -6.46
N THR A 45 -3.87 4.61 -5.51
CA THR A 45 -4.60 3.36 -5.22
C THR A 45 -6.05 3.65 -4.85
N SER A 46 -6.29 4.62 -3.96
CA SER A 46 -7.65 5.01 -3.55
C SER A 46 -8.45 5.59 -4.71
N MET A 47 -7.85 6.41 -5.56
CA MET A 47 -8.52 6.94 -6.75
C MET A 47 -8.84 5.84 -7.77
N ALA A 48 -7.91 4.92 -8.01
CA ALA A 48 -8.10 3.80 -8.91
C ALA A 48 -9.24 2.88 -8.42
N ALA A 49 -9.26 2.55 -7.13
CA ALA A 49 -10.36 1.80 -6.52
C ALA A 49 -11.71 2.53 -6.66
N GLY A 50 -11.75 3.83 -6.35
CA GLY A 50 -12.97 4.64 -6.47
C GLY A 50 -13.49 4.68 -7.91
N ASN A 51 -12.62 4.92 -8.89
CA ASN A 51 -12.99 4.91 -10.31
C ASN A 51 -13.52 3.55 -10.74
N MET A 52 -12.86 2.46 -10.32
CA MET A 52 -13.28 1.10 -10.62
C MET A 52 -14.66 0.78 -10.05
N PHE A 53 -14.97 1.23 -8.83
CA PHE A 53 -16.28 1.00 -8.21
C PHE A 53 -17.37 1.87 -8.84
N GLN A 54 -17.04 3.10 -9.25
CA GLN A 54 -18.01 3.99 -9.90
C GLN A 54 -18.52 3.39 -11.22
N THR A 55 -17.67 2.69 -11.98
CA THR A 55 -18.06 1.98 -13.21
C THR A 55 -19.21 0.98 -13.00
N PHE A 56 -19.39 0.45 -11.80
CA PHE A 56 -20.43 -0.54 -11.46
C PHE A 56 -21.46 0.01 -10.48
N ASN A 57 -21.73 1.32 -10.50
CA ASN A 57 -22.66 1.98 -9.56
C ASN A 57 -22.35 1.68 -8.08
N TYR A 58 -21.05 1.64 -7.74
CA TYR A 58 -20.53 1.31 -6.41
C TYR A 58 -20.82 -0.12 -5.92
N ASN A 59 -21.26 -1.02 -6.82
CA ASN A 59 -21.29 -2.45 -6.54
C ASN A 59 -19.88 -3.03 -6.50
N CYS A 60 -19.67 -4.04 -5.65
CA CYS A 60 -18.36 -4.63 -5.48
C CYS A 60 -18.08 -5.68 -6.56
N VAL A 61 -17.12 -5.41 -7.44
CA VAL A 61 -16.75 -6.33 -8.54
C VAL A 61 -15.87 -7.50 -8.07
N LEU A 62 -15.15 -7.32 -6.96
CA LEU A 62 -14.22 -8.31 -6.43
C LEU A 62 -14.97 -9.57 -5.96
N TYR A 63 -14.63 -10.73 -6.53
CA TYR A 63 -15.29 -12.03 -6.27
C TYR A 63 -16.70 -12.18 -6.89
N CYS A 64 -17.03 -11.41 -7.94
CA CYS A 64 -18.27 -11.63 -8.67
C CYS A 64 -18.29 -12.98 -9.38
N THR A 65 -19.33 -13.79 -9.14
CA THR A 65 -19.49 -15.15 -9.69
C THR A 65 -20.47 -15.24 -10.84
N GLU A 66 -21.43 -14.33 -10.93
CA GLU A 66 -22.54 -14.41 -11.88
C GLU A 66 -22.71 -13.06 -12.58
N ILE A 67 -22.10 -12.95 -13.76
CA ILE A 67 -22.19 -11.76 -14.62
C ILE A 67 -23.32 -12.00 -15.63
N GLN A 68 -24.29 -11.10 -15.66
CA GLN A 68 -25.38 -11.15 -16.63
C GLN A 68 -25.16 -10.08 -17.69
N PHE A 69 -25.36 -10.44 -18.96
CA PHE A 69 -25.19 -9.53 -20.10
C PHE A 69 -26.55 -9.18 -20.69
N GLU A 70 -26.76 -7.90 -20.96
CA GLU A 70 -27.89 -7.39 -21.72
C GLU A 70 -27.41 -7.01 -23.12
N VAL A 71 -28.16 -7.43 -24.13
CA VAL A 71 -27.90 -7.10 -25.53
C VAL A 71 -28.82 -5.97 -25.93
N VAL A 72 -28.26 -4.79 -26.12
CA VAL A 72 -29.00 -3.62 -26.58
C VAL A 72 -28.86 -3.51 -28.09
N GLN A 73 -29.99 -3.39 -28.79
CA GLN A 73 -30.03 -3.06 -30.21
C GLN A 73 -29.73 -1.58 -30.37
N LEU A 74 -28.66 -1.24 -31.09
CA LEU A 74 -28.34 0.16 -31.41
C LEU A 74 -29.16 0.57 -32.65
N GLU A 75 -29.92 1.66 -32.53
CA GLU A 75 -30.57 2.27 -33.68
C GLU A 75 -29.51 2.89 -34.61
N ALA A 76 -29.73 2.82 -35.92
CA ALA A 76 -28.74 3.17 -36.94
C ALA A 76 -28.17 4.61 -36.83
N GLY A 77 -28.89 5.53 -36.16
CA GLY A 77 -28.45 6.91 -35.94
C GLY A 77 -27.35 7.09 -34.89
N GLU A 78 -27.25 6.21 -33.88
CA GLU A 78 -26.22 6.33 -32.82
C GLU A 78 -24.86 5.74 -33.22
N VAL A 79 -24.84 4.88 -34.23
CA VAL A 79 -23.64 4.18 -34.71
C VAL A 79 -22.67 5.14 -35.40
N GLU A 80 -23.20 6.17 -36.08
CA GLU A 80 -22.38 7.14 -36.84
C GLU A 80 -21.58 8.07 -35.91
N GLU A 81 -22.12 8.46 -34.75
CA GLU A 81 -21.44 9.32 -33.78
C GLU A 81 -20.37 8.56 -32.98
N ARG A 82 -20.58 7.27 -32.66
CA ARG A 82 -19.57 6.46 -31.95
C ARG A 82 -18.41 6.01 -32.84
N ASN A 83 -18.65 5.74 -34.13
CA ASN A 83 -17.59 5.34 -35.05
C ASN A 83 -16.56 6.46 -35.31
N ALA A 84 -16.94 7.72 -35.16
CA ALA A 84 -16.00 8.85 -35.24
C ALA A 84 -14.96 8.87 -34.11
N THR A 85 -15.21 8.18 -32.99
CA THR A 85 -14.33 8.18 -31.80
C THR A 85 -13.56 6.85 -31.61
N VAL A 86 -14.02 5.74 -32.21
CA VAL A 86 -13.52 4.36 -31.98
C VAL A 86 -12.92 3.70 -33.24
N GLY A 87 -12.67 4.49 -34.30
CA GLY A 87 -12.41 4.01 -35.67
C GLY A 87 -11.20 3.07 -35.91
N ASN A 88 -10.33 2.81 -34.93
CA ASN A 88 -9.15 1.96 -35.14
C ASN A 88 -9.07 0.69 -34.26
N GLN A 89 -9.98 0.47 -33.30
CA GLN A 89 -9.96 -0.72 -32.43
C GLN A 89 -11.09 -1.73 -32.68
N LEU A 90 -12.16 -1.32 -33.36
CA LEU A 90 -13.37 -2.14 -33.53
C LEU A 90 -13.21 -3.24 -34.60
N GLU A 91 -12.36 -3.05 -35.61
CA GLU A 91 -12.18 -4.05 -36.68
C GLU A 91 -11.59 -5.39 -36.18
N ASN A 92 -10.78 -5.37 -35.11
CA ASN A 92 -10.21 -6.60 -34.54
C ASN A 92 -11.16 -7.30 -33.55
N ALA A 93 -11.95 -6.56 -32.77
CA ALA A 93 -12.87 -7.16 -31.78
C ALA A 93 -14.07 -7.84 -32.44
N THR A 94 -14.54 -7.29 -33.57
CA THR A 94 -15.70 -7.84 -34.30
C THR A 94 -15.36 -9.17 -34.98
N GLN A 95 -14.11 -9.40 -35.39
CA GLN A 95 -13.69 -10.69 -35.96
C GLN A 95 -13.55 -11.81 -34.91
N VAL A 96 -13.23 -11.49 -33.65
CA VAL A 96 -13.06 -12.50 -32.60
C VAL A 96 -14.41 -13.09 -32.15
N ALA A 97 -15.47 -12.27 -32.12
CA ALA A 97 -16.82 -12.76 -31.86
C ALA A 97 -17.43 -13.58 -33.02
N LEU A 98 -16.87 -13.49 -34.23
CA LEU A 98 -17.37 -14.17 -35.43
C LEU A 98 -16.87 -15.62 -35.60
N ASN A 99 -15.92 -16.06 -34.77
CA ASN A 99 -15.26 -17.37 -34.88
C ASN A 99 -15.52 -18.32 -33.70
N SER A 100 -16.31 -17.95 -32.69
CA SER A 100 -16.65 -18.87 -31.59
C SER A 100 -17.92 -19.67 -31.92
N ASP A 101 -17.79 -21.00 -31.93
CA ASP A 101 -18.87 -21.98 -32.17
C ASP A 101 -19.89 -22.09 -31.02
N ALA A 102 -20.09 -21.02 -30.25
CA ALA A 102 -21.18 -20.93 -29.28
C ALA A 102 -22.50 -20.64 -30.02
N GLU A 103 -23.61 -21.15 -29.51
CA GLU A 103 -24.98 -20.87 -29.98
C GLU A 103 -25.27 -19.36 -30.15
N TRP A 104 -24.53 -18.51 -29.44
CA TRP A 104 -24.57 -17.05 -29.52
C TRP A 104 -23.77 -16.46 -30.70
N GLY A 105 -22.70 -17.14 -31.15
CA GLY A 105 -21.94 -16.80 -32.36
C GLY A 105 -22.78 -16.95 -33.63
N ASN A 106 -23.73 -17.89 -33.67
CA ASN A 106 -24.62 -18.06 -34.83
C ASN A 106 -25.75 -17.03 -34.89
N GLN A 107 -26.23 -16.50 -33.75
CA GLN A 107 -27.21 -15.40 -33.73
C GLN A 107 -26.58 -14.04 -34.06
N SER A 108 -25.40 -13.75 -33.53
CA SER A 108 -24.67 -12.51 -33.85
C SER A 108 -24.19 -12.48 -35.32
N LYS A 109 -23.74 -13.62 -35.86
CA LYS A 109 -23.30 -13.77 -37.25
C LYS A 109 -24.45 -13.71 -38.27
N SER A 110 -25.68 -14.09 -37.90
CA SER A 110 -26.84 -13.99 -38.79
C SER A 110 -27.52 -12.61 -38.80
N GLN A 111 -27.30 -11.77 -37.79
CA GLN A 111 -27.93 -10.43 -37.73
C GLN A 111 -27.01 -9.25 -38.07
N ALA A 112 -25.69 -9.43 -38.04
CA ALA A 112 -24.76 -8.47 -38.65
C ALA A 112 -24.99 -8.31 -40.17
N LEU A 113 -25.59 -9.31 -40.82
CA LEU A 113 -25.99 -9.29 -42.23
C LEU A 113 -27.20 -8.37 -42.52
N ASN A 114 -27.91 -7.87 -41.50
CA ASN A 114 -29.06 -6.96 -41.64
C ASN A 114 -28.79 -5.51 -41.21
N GLY A 115 -27.53 -5.13 -40.93
CA GLY A 115 -27.14 -3.74 -40.66
C GLY A 115 -27.51 -3.19 -39.27
N THR A 116 -28.02 -4.02 -38.36
CA THR A 116 -28.26 -3.63 -36.96
C THR A 116 -27.04 -3.97 -36.09
N ALA A 117 -26.40 -2.97 -35.50
CA ALA A 117 -25.30 -3.19 -34.56
C ALA A 117 -25.88 -3.58 -33.19
N PHE A 118 -25.35 -4.66 -32.60
CA PHE A 118 -25.67 -5.07 -31.24
C PHE A 118 -24.53 -4.69 -30.31
N GLN A 119 -24.84 -4.13 -29.16
CA GLN A 119 -23.89 -3.91 -28.09
C GLN A 119 -24.28 -4.76 -26.89
N ALA A 120 -23.37 -5.61 -26.45
CA ALA A 120 -23.51 -6.31 -25.17
C ALA A 120 -22.93 -5.44 -24.06
N SER A 121 -23.71 -5.20 -23.01
CA SER A 121 -23.28 -4.53 -21.79
C SER A 121 -23.62 -5.37 -20.57
N ILE A 122 -22.87 -5.21 -19.49
CA ILE A 122 -23.17 -5.91 -18.23
C ILE A 122 -24.46 -5.33 -17.63
N ASP A 123 -25.46 -6.18 -17.40
CA ASP A 123 -26.70 -5.80 -16.73
C ASP A 123 -26.46 -5.74 -15.22
N LEU A 124 -26.29 -4.53 -14.70
CA LEU A 124 -26.04 -4.27 -13.28
C LEU A 124 -27.21 -4.66 -12.38
N SER A 125 -28.43 -4.80 -12.92
CA SER A 125 -29.62 -5.15 -12.14
C SER A 125 -29.75 -6.66 -11.91
N LYS A 126 -29.27 -7.47 -12.87
CA LYS A 126 -29.33 -8.94 -12.80
C LYS A 126 -28.03 -9.57 -12.32
N THR A 127 -26.90 -8.87 -12.42
CA THR A 127 -25.60 -9.35 -11.94
C THR A 127 -25.60 -9.46 -10.41
N VAL A 128 -25.17 -10.62 -9.89
CA VAL A 128 -25.12 -10.88 -8.45
C VAL A 128 -23.78 -10.41 -7.91
N PHE A 129 -23.78 -9.22 -7.30
CA PHE A 129 -22.56 -8.68 -6.69
C PHE A 129 -22.32 -9.22 -5.27
N PRO A 130 -21.06 -9.54 -4.93
CA PRO A 130 -20.68 -9.93 -3.58
C PRO A 130 -20.85 -8.76 -2.59
N PRO A 131 -20.81 -9.05 -1.28
CA PRO A 131 -20.96 -8.04 -0.25
C PRO A 131 -19.89 -6.93 -0.33
N HIS A 132 -20.29 -5.69 -0.05
CA HIS A 132 -19.42 -4.51 -0.16
C HIS A 132 -18.18 -4.50 0.75
N TYR A 133 -18.09 -5.39 1.76
CA TYR A 133 -16.97 -5.35 2.71
C TYR A 133 -15.61 -5.61 2.06
N TRP A 134 -15.53 -6.39 0.97
CA TRP A 134 -14.27 -6.61 0.24
C TRP A 134 -13.75 -5.32 -0.38
N CYS A 135 -14.61 -4.63 -1.12
CA CYS A 135 -14.27 -3.37 -1.77
C CYS A 135 -14.01 -2.25 -0.75
N ASN A 136 -14.82 -2.19 0.31
CA ASN A 136 -14.62 -1.26 1.41
C ASN A 136 -13.29 -1.53 2.14
N PHE A 137 -12.90 -2.80 2.33
CA PHE A 137 -11.62 -3.15 2.93
C PHE A 137 -10.44 -2.68 2.08
N VAL A 138 -10.50 -2.88 0.76
CA VAL A 138 -9.45 -2.42 -0.18
C VAL A 138 -9.33 -0.89 -0.16
N LEU A 139 -10.47 -0.18 -0.23
CA LEU A 139 -10.51 1.28 -0.20
C LEU A 139 -10.02 1.83 1.15
N ALA A 140 -10.52 1.27 2.26
CA ALA A 140 -10.12 1.68 3.61
C ALA A 140 -8.63 1.43 3.84
N THR A 141 -8.08 0.32 3.35
CA THR A 141 -6.64 0.02 3.47
C THR A 141 -5.79 1.07 2.74
N ALA A 142 -6.20 1.49 1.55
CA ALA A 142 -5.52 2.55 0.81
C ALA A 142 -5.59 3.90 1.56
N LEU A 143 -6.77 4.28 2.06
CA LEU A 143 -6.97 5.53 2.81
C LEU A 143 -6.19 5.56 4.13
N ILE A 144 -6.23 4.46 4.90
CA ILE A 144 -5.45 4.32 6.15
C ILE A 144 -3.96 4.44 5.85
N SER A 145 -3.48 3.80 4.77
CA SER A 145 -2.08 3.89 4.36
C SER A 145 -1.68 5.33 3.98
N PHE A 146 -2.55 6.08 3.30
CA PHE A 146 -2.34 7.48 2.96
C PHE A 146 -2.25 8.38 4.22
N ILE A 147 -3.23 8.27 5.11
CA ILE A 147 -3.29 9.06 6.35
C ILE A 147 -2.06 8.78 7.21
N PHE A 148 -1.74 7.50 7.38
CA PHE A 148 -0.61 7.09 8.21
C PHE A 148 0.73 7.56 7.63
N SER A 149 0.92 7.43 6.31
CA SER A 149 2.14 7.89 5.65
C SER A 149 2.31 9.40 5.80
N THR A 150 1.23 10.17 5.61
CA THR A 150 1.22 11.63 5.79
C THR A 150 1.55 12.01 7.24
N PHE A 151 0.94 11.33 8.20
CA PHE A 151 1.23 11.52 9.63
C PHE A 151 2.70 11.24 9.95
N CYS A 152 3.28 10.17 9.41
CA CYS A 152 4.70 9.86 9.59
C CYS A 152 5.62 10.91 8.98
N VAL A 153 5.29 11.46 7.80
CA VAL A 153 6.05 12.57 7.21
C VAL A 153 6.04 13.77 8.14
N VAL A 154 4.89 14.15 8.70
CA VAL A 154 4.77 15.29 9.62
C VAL A 154 5.58 15.04 10.90
N LEU A 155 5.44 13.86 11.52
CA LEU A 155 6.21 13.50 12.71
C LEU A 155 7.72 13.53 12.44
N LEU A 156 8.18 12.90 11.36
CA LEU A 156 9.59 12.88 10.99
C LEU A 156 10.10 14.29 10.66
N ALA A 157 9.28 15.14 10.03
CA ALA A 157 9.63 16.52 9.72
C ALA A 157 9.80 17.36 11.00
N MET A 158 8.84 17.28 11.94
CA MET A 158 8.84 18.02 13.21
C MET A 158 9.95 17.57 14.16
N CYS A 159 10.25 16.27 14.22
CA CYS A 159 11.27 15.77 15.12
C CYS A 159 12.67 16.11 14.61
N SER A 160 13.50 16.69 15.48
CA SER A 160 14.89 17.03 15.16
C SER A 160 15.68 15.77 14.77
N LYS A 161 16.84 15.98 14.11
CA LYS A 161 17.84 14.91 13.95
C LYS A 161 18.08 14.32 15.36
N GLY A 162 17.99 13.00 15.50
CA GLY A 162 18.01 12.35 16.83
C GLY A 162 19.20 12.80 17.67
N GLY A 163 19.08 12.74 19.01
CA GLY A 163 20.17 13.00 19.94
C GLY A 163 19.80 13.91 21.12
N LYS A 164 20.77 14.11 22.03
CA LYS A 164 20.62 14.93 23.24
C LYS A 164 20.55 16.42 22.87
N GLY A 165 19.33 16.93 22.65
CA GLY A 165 19.07 18.35 22.50
C GLY A 165 19.01 19.08 23.85
N HIS A 166 19.25 20.40 23.84
CA HIS A 166 19.12 21.30 24.99
C HIS A 166 17.78 21.05 25.73
N ASP A 167 17.79 21.08 27.07
CA ASP A 167 16.89 20.47 28.09
C ASP A 167 15.36 20.72 28.01
N ASN A 168 14.78 20.73 26.82
CA ASN A 168 13.34 20.81 26.63
C ASN A 168 12.75 19.39 26.60
N THR A 169 11.81 19.15 27.51
CA THR A 169 11.19 17.88 27.96
C THR A 169 10.51 17.01 26.88
N LEU A 170 10.52 17.39 25.60
CA LEU A 170 10.01 16.58 24.47
C LEU A 170 11.12 15.81 23.70
N ASN A 171 12.39 15.92 24.11
CA ASN A 171 13.56 15.50 23.33
C ASN A 171 14.04 14.04 23.52
N ARG A 172 13.14 13.04 23.56
CA ARG A 172 13.56 11.63 23.41
C ARG A 172 13.12 11.04 22.06
N PRO A 173 13.81 11.38 20.96
CA PRO A 173 13.44 10.98 19.60
C PRO A 173 13.39 9.46 19.39
N GLN A 174 14.11 8.71 20.23
CA GLN A 174 14.10 7.25 20.29
C GLN A 174 12.72 6.63 20.52
N ASN A 175 11.81 7.33 21.22
CA ASN A 175 10.47 6.81 21.49
C ASN A 175 9.59 6.77 20.23
N ILE A 176 9.97 7.43 19.15
CA ILE A 176 9.20 7.51 17.90
C ILE A 176 9.52 6.34 16.97
N VAL A 177 10.70 5.73 17.10
CA VAL A 177 11.12 4.61 16.23
C VAL A 177 10.22 3.39 16.46
N TYR A 178 9.85 3.09 17.71
CA TYR A 178 9.01 1.93 18.02
C TYR A 178 7.59 2.02 17.45
N PRO A 179 6.83 3.12 17.63
CA PRO A 179 5.54 3.30 16.97
C PRO A 179 5.62 3.21 15.45
N ILE A 180 6.67 3.76 14.84
CA ILE A 180 6.90 3.69 13.39
C ILE A 180 7.13 2.24 12.94
N LEU A 181 7.90 1.46 13.71
CA LEU A 181 8.13 0.05 13.39
C LEU A 181 6.85 -0.78 13.48
N VAL A 182 6.11 -0.67 14.59
CA VAL A 182 4.86 -1.41 14.83
C VAL A 182 3.82 -1.08 13.75
N SER A 183 3.64 0.20 13.45
CA SER A 183 2.71 0.63 12.42
C SER A 183 3.12 0.20 11.01
N SER A 184 4.41 0.20 10.69
CA SER A 184 4.91 -0.31 9.40
C SER A 184 4.62 -1.81 9.25
N ILE A 185 4.73 -2.60 10.32
CA ILE A 185 4.33 -4.02 10.33
C ILE A 185 2.82 -4.16 10.08
N ILE A 186 1.99 -3.38 10.79
CA ILE A 186 0.53 -3.41 10.61
C ILE A 186 0.14 -3.06 9.17
N LEU A 187 0.72 -1.99 8.61
CA LEU A 187 0.47 -1.59 7.22
C LEU A 187 0.94 -2.62 6.22
N LEU A 188 2.07 -3.30 6.48
CA LEU A 188 2.57 -4.37 5.61
C LEU A 188 1.55 -5.51 5.54
N VAL A 189 1.02 -5.94 6.68
CA VAL A 189 0.00 -7.01 6.76
C VAL A 189 -1.28 -6.57 6.05
N LEU A 190 -1.79 -5.38 6.35
CA LEU A 190 -3.03 -4.86 5.74
C LEU A 190 -2.91 -4.77 4.21
N ASN A 191 -1.81 -4.17 3.70
CA ASN A 191 -1.60 -4.05 2.26
C ASN A 191 -1.36 -5.40 1.58
N SER A 192 -0.73 -6.36 2.26
CA SER A 192 -0.56 -7.72 1.75
C SER A 192 -1.90 -8.44 1.61
N VAL A 193 -2.76 -8.37 2.64
CA VAL A 193 -4.10 -8.94 2.59
C VAL A 193 -4.94 -8.26 1.50
N ALA A 194 -4.91 -6.93 1.41
CA ALA A 194 -5.62 -6.18 0.36
C ALA A 194 -5.13 -6.57 -1.04
N SER A 195 -3.82 -6.73 -1.25
CA SER A 195 -3.26 -7.21 -2.52
C SER A 195 -3.78 -8.59 -2.90
N LEU A 196 -3.84 -9.52 -1.94
CA LEU A 196 -4.39 -10.86 -2.17
C LEU A 196 -5.88 -10.82 -2.49
N VAL A 197 -6.65 -9.99 -1.78
CA VAL A 197 -8.08 -9.79 -2.01
C VAL A 197 -8.34 -9.25 -3.42
N VAL A 198 -7.58 -8.22 -3.85
CA VAL A 198 -7.71 -7.67 -5.20
C VAL A 198 -7.33 -8.71 -6.25
N LYS A 199 -6.17 -9.38 -6.12
CA LYS A 199 -5.71 -10.36 -7.11
C LYS A 199 -6.68 -11.54 -7.26
N ARG A 200 -7.11 -12.14 -6.14
CA ARG A 200 -8.04 -13.29 -6.17
C ARG A 200 -9.44 -12.87 -6.62
N GLY A 201 -9.94 -11.76 -6.07
CA GLY A 201 -11.26 -11.24 -6.43
C GLY A 201 -11.36 -10.88 -7.92
N MET A 202 -10.30 -10.30 -8.48
CA MET A 202 -10.23 -9.99 -9.91
C MET A 202 -10.03 -11.23 -10.76
N GLN A 203 -9.15 -12.17 -10.35
CA GLN A 203 -8.99 -13.42 -11.08
C GLN A 203 -10.31 -14.17 -11.22
N GLN A 204 -11.13 -14.18 -10.16
CA GLN A 204 -12.45 -14.80 -10.19
C GLN A 204 -13.42 -14.04 -11.09
N PHE A 205 -13.48 -12.71 -11.01
CA PHE A 205 -14.28 -11.90 -11.95
C PHE A 205 -13.88 -12.17 -13.40
N CYS A 206 -12.58 -12.20 -13.68
CA CYS A 206 -12.06 -12.47 -15.00
C CYS A 206 -12.44 -13.87 -15.45
N ALA A 207 -12.30 -14.92 -14.62
CA ALA A 207 -12.68 -16.28 -14.99
C ALA A 207 -14.15 -16.39 -15.44
N THR A 208 -15.08 -15.78 -14.70
CA THR A 208 -16.50 -15.70 -15.10
C THR A 208 -16.69 -14.98 -16.43
N PHE A 209 -15.87 -13.95 -16.69
CA PHE A 209 -15.91 -13.22 -17.96
C PHE A 209 -15.32 -14.03 -19.14
N GLN A 210 -14.33 -14.89 -18.89
CA GLN A 210 -13.70 -15.73 -19.93
C GLN A 210 -14.71 -16.70 -20.55
N ASP A 211 -15.60 -17.26 -19.74
CA ASP A 211 -16.64 -18.18 -20.20
C ASP A 211 -17.58 -17.52 -21.23
N PHE A 212 -17.73 -16.19 -21.16
CA PHE A 212 -18.54 -15.41 -22.08
C PHE A 212 -17.74 -14.88 -23.28
N ALA A 213 -16.55 -14.33 -23.04
CA ALA A 213 -15.76 -13.64 -24.07
C ALA A 213 -14.84 -14.57 -24.88
N HIS A 214 -14.70 -15.84 -24.49
CA HIS A 214 -13.77 -16.81 -25.08
C HIS A 214 -12.32 -16.30 -25.15
N GLN A 215 -11.87 -15.59 -24.11
CA GLN A 215 -10.50 -15.11 -23.99
C GLN A 215 -9.78 -15.79 -22.83
N ASP A 216 -8.58 -16.30 -23.07
CA ASP A 216 -7.80 -17.04 -22.06
C ASP A 216 -7.24 -16.15 -20.93
N SER A 217 -7.39 -14.82 -21.03
CA SER A 217 -6.94 -13.88 -19.99
C SER A 217 -7.81 -12.63 -19.92
N CYS A 218 -7.75 -11.97 -18.76
CA CYS A 218 -8.40 -10.68 -18.55
C CYS A 218 -7.71 -9.61 -19.39
N SER A 219 -8.28 -9.26 -20.53
CA SER A 219 -7.70 -8.29 -21.46
C SER A 219 -8.45 -6.96 -21.45
N SER A 220 -7.94 -5.97 -22.20
CA SER A 220 -8.60 -4.67 -22.36
C SER A 220 -9.95 -4.76 -23.10
N SER A 221 -10.31 -5.93 -23.64
CA SER A 221 -11.61 -6.19 -24.27
C SER A 221 -12.79 -5.96 -23.33
N ILE A 222 -12.60 -6.14 -22.01
CA ILE A 222 -13.63 -5.91 -20.98
C ILE A 222 -14.16 -4.47 -21.06
N ASN A 223 -13.32 -3.51 -21.46
CA ASN A 223 -13.74 -2.13 -21.60
C ASN A 223 -14.92 -1.99 -22.58
N LEU A 224 -15.02 -2.83 -23.61
CA LEU A 224 -16.12 -2.78 -24.58
C LEU A 224 -17.48 -3.09 -23.97
N PHE A 225 -17.51 -3.91 -22.90
CA PHE A 225 -18.73 -4.35 -22.22
C PHE A 225 -19.11 -3.47 -21.03
N THR A 226 -18.22 -2.57 -20.60
CA THR A 226 -18.42 -1.66 -19.46
C THR A 226 -18.79 -0.22 -19.88
N ILE A 227 -18.87 0.08 -21.18
CA ILE A 227 -19.22 1.42 -21.67
C ILE A 227 -20.72 1.67 -21.44
N HIS A 228 -21.04 2.25 -20.28
CA HIS A 228 -22.33 2.91 -20.05
C HIS A 228 -22.11 4.42 -19.96
N GLU A 229 -22.79 5.12 -20.88
CA GLU A 229 -23.06 6.56 -21.08
C GLU A 229 -22.03 7.65 -20.76
N ARG A 230 -20.96 7.43 -19.97
CA ARG A 230 -19.99 8.51 -19.67
C ARG A 230 -18.66 8.14 -19.01
N GLN A 231 -18.34 6.87 -18.78
CA GLN A 231 -17.19 6.50 -17.95
C GLN A 231 -16.05 5.73 -18.63
N ARG A 232 -14.86 6.07 -18.11
CA ARG A 232 -13.49 5.71 -18.51
C ARG A 232 -13.23 4.21 -18.42
N ASP A 233 -12.27 3.75 -19.23
CA ASP A 233 -11.66 2.42 -19.22
C ASP A 233 -11.67 1.76 -17.83
N PHE A 234 -12.30 0.59 -17.69
CA PHE A 234 -12.27 -0.22 -16.48
C PHE A 234 -10.90 -0.89 -16.26
N TYR A 235 -10.27 -1.31 -17.35
CA TYR A 235 -9.03 -2.08 -17.32
C TYR A 235 -7.85 -1.28 -16.75
N THR A 236 -7.75 0.00 -17.09
CA THR A 236 -6.67 0.90 -16.62
C THR A 236 -6.65 1.08 -15.09
N PRO A 237 -7.74 1.51 -14.42
CA PRO A 237 -7.77 1.62 -12.97
C PRO A 237 -7.59 0.26 -12.28
N TYR A 238 -8.09 -0.84 -12.85
CA TYR A 238 -7.79 -2.18 -12.35
C TYR A 238 -6.27 -2.47 -12.35
N LEU A 239 -5.60 -2.24 -13.48
CA LEU A 239 -4.17 -2.50 -13.62
C LEU A 239 -3.36 -1.62 -12.65
N VAL A 240 -3.71 -0.34 -12.55
CA VAL A 240 -3.13 0.60 -11.59
C VAL A 240 -3.33 0.10 -10.16
N LEU A 241 -4.54 -0.33 -9.81
CA LEU A 241 -4.87 -0.85 -8.47
C LEU A 241 -4.03 -2.08 -8.11
N ALA A 242 -3.95 -3.06 -9.02
CA ALA A 242 -3.19 -4.28 -8.81
C ALA A 242 -1.68 -4.04 -8.64
N HIS A 243 -1.10 -3.16 -9.45
CA HIS A 243 0.32 -2.83 -9.35
C HIS A 243 0.65 -1.90 -8.18
N ALA A 244 -0.23 -0.96 -7.85
CA ALA A 244 0.00 0.01 -6.77
C ALA A 244 0.12 -0.68 -5.41
N PHE A 245 -0.67 -1.72 -5.12
CA PHE A 245 -0.50 -2.51 -3.89
C PHE A 245 0.86 -3.23 -3.84
N ASN A 246 1.36 -3.77 -4.96
CA ASN A 246 2.68 -4.40 -4.98
C ASN A 246 3.79 -3.37 -4.71
N ILE A 247 3.69 -2.18 -5.32
CA ILE A 247 4.62 -1.08 -5.08
C ILE A 247 4.58 -0.63 -3.62
N ALA A 248 3.38 -0.49 -3.04
CA ALA A 248 3.21 -0.13 -1.64
C ALA A 248 3.87 -1.16 -0.70
N ILE A 249 3.69 -2.46 -0.95
CA ILE A 249 4.34 -3.54 -0.18
C ILE A 249 5.86 -3.44 -0.25
N ILE A 250 6.42 -3.19 -1.44
CA ILE A 250 7.88 -3.02 -1.62
C ILE A 250 8.38 -1.81 -0.85
N LEU A 251 7.70 -0.67 -0.94
CA LEU A 251 8.05 0.56 -0.21
C LEU A 251 7.97 0.38 1.30
N ILE A 252 6.91 -0.25 1.81
CA ILE A 252 6.75 -0.54 3.25
C ILE A 252 7.83 -1.52 3.74
N THR A 253 8.14 -2.54 2.94
CA THR A 253 9.19 -3.50 3.28
C THR A 253 10.56 -2.81 3.32
N GLY A 254 10.87 -1.96 2.33
CA GLY A 254 12.08 -1.15 2.33
C GLY A 254 12.17 -0.22 3.54
N GLN A 255 11.06 0.44 3.89
CA GLN A 255 10.96 1.27 5.09
C GLN A 255 11.23 0.45 6.37
N LEU A 256 10.63 -0.72 6.50
CA LEU A 256 10.80 -1.61 7.64
C LEU A 256 12.24 -2.09 7.77
N VAL A 257 12.88 -2.49 6.67
CA VAL A 257 14.30 -2.87 6.64
C VAL A 257 15.17 -1.70 7.07
N LEU A 258 14.94 -0.48 6.57
CA LEU A 258 15.71 0.70 6.97
C LEU A 258 15.54 1.03 8.46
N THR A 259 14.32 0.91 8.99
CA THR A 259 14.06 1.11 10.43
C THR A 259 14.76 0.05 11.26
N LEU A 260 14.74 -1.23 10.84
CA LEU A 260 15.48 -2.30 11.52
C LEU A 260 16.99 -2.09 11.48
N LEU A 261 17.54 -1.71 10.33
CA LEU A 261 18.97 -1.40 10.21
C LEU A 261 19.37 -0.25 11.16
N ARG A 262 18.52 0.77 11.28
CA ARG A 262 18.74 1.87 12.24
C ARG A 262 18.79 1.37 13.69
N VAL A 263 17.91 0.45 14.08
CA VAL A 263 17.90 -0.15 15.42
C VAL A 263 19.12 -1.06 15.63
N ILE A 264 19.43 -1.94 14.67
CA ILE A 264 20.54 -2.91 14.77
C ILE A 264 21.89 -2.22 14.84
N TYR A 265 22.15 -1.23 13.99
CA TYR A 265 23.40 -0.47 14.01
C TYR A 265 23.48 0.52 15.17
N ALA A 266 22.46 0.55 16.04
CA ALA A 266 22.39 1.43 17.19
C ALA A 266 22.78 2.88 16.83
N VAL A 267 22.33 3.35 15.66
CA VAL A 267 22.79 4.64 15.08
C VAL A 267 22.53 5.81 16.04
N ASP A 268 21.49 5.67 16.87
CA ASP A 268 21.04 6.64 17.85
C ASP A 268 21.75 6.51 19.23
N TYR A 269 22.47 5.42 19.48
CA TYR A 269 23.05 5.09 20.80
C TYR A 269 24.58 5.08 20.79
N GLN A 270 25.17 5.55 21.89
CA GLN A 270 26.58 5.35 22.23
C GLN A 270 26.68 4.50 23.49
N LEU A 271 27.48 3.42 23.39
CA LEU A 271 27.80 2.53 24.50
C LEU A 271 28.98 3.12 25.27
N TYR A 272 28.76 3.49 26.53
CA TYR A 272 29.78 3.93 27.46
C TYR A 272 30.02 2.84 28.50
N ALA A 273 31.26 2.37 28.62
CA ALA A 273 31.67 1.54 29.76
C ALA A 273 32.08 2.47 30.90
N LEU A 274 31.28 2.51 31.97
CA LEU A 274 31.61 3.22 33.19
C LEU A 274 32.30 2.23 34.13
N GLU A 275 33.61 2.40 34.30
CA GLU A 275 34.33 1.74 35.36
C GLU A 275 34.01 2.48 36.67
N ALA A 276 33.30 1.82 37.58
CA ALA A 276 32.96 2.42 38.86
C ALA A 276 34.26 2.56 39.66
N ARG A 277 34.86 3.75 39.61
CA ARG A 277 36.00 4.08 40.45
C ARG A 277 35.49 4.25 41.87
N GLU A 278 35.85 3.31 42.74
CA GLU A 278 35.42 3.22 44.14
C GLU A 278 35.92 4.41 45.00
N ASP A 279 36.76 5.28 44.45
CA ASP A 279 37.32 6.48 45.07
C ASP A 279 36.27 7.45 45.67
N ARG A 280 34.99 7.39 45.23
CA ARG A 280 33.94 8.25 45.80
C ARG A 280 33.48 7.81 47.19
N LEU A 281 33.58 6.52 47.51
CA LEU A 281 33.27 6.00 48.85
C LEU A 281 34.38 6.29 49.85
N GLU A 282 35.65 6.34 49.40
CA GLU A 282 36.76 6.75 50.25
C GLU A 282 36.67 8.25 50.60
N LEU A 283 36.30 9.11 49.64
CA LEU A 283 36.17 10.54 49.89
C LEU A 283 34.98 10.88 50.80
N GLU A 284 33.82 10.21 50.65
CA GLU A 284 32.71 10.36 51.60
C GLU A 284 33.04 9.78 52.98
N GLY A 285 33.85 8.72 53.05
CA GLY A 285 34.39 8.17 54.30
C GLY A 285 35.31 9.14 55.04
N GLU A 286 36.27 9.76 54.34
CA GLU A 286 37.19 10.75 54.93
C GLU A 286 36.45 12.00 55.42
N ILE A 287 35.41 12.46 54.71
CA ILE A 287 34.59 13.60 55.12
C ILE A 287 33.81 13.25 56.40
N LEU A 288 33.22 12.06 56.49
CA LEU A 288 32.48 11.61 57.68
C LEU A 288 33.40 11.37 58.89
N GLU A 289 34.63 10.89 58.69
CA GLU A 289 35.63 10.80 59.77
C GLU A 289 36.11 12.18 60.24
N SER A 290 36.32 13.12 59.31
CA SER A 290 36.63 14.51 59.66
C SER A 290 35.50 15.20 60.41
N GLU A 291 34.24 14.87 60.14
CA GLU A 291 33.07 15.44 60.83
C GLU A 291 32.88 14.85 62.23
N ARG A 292 33.33 13.62 62.50
CA ARG A 292 33.31 13.02 63.86
C ARG A 292 34.47 13.46 64.76
N ALA A 293 35.54 13.99 64.18
CA ALA A 293 36.72 14.44 64.91
C ALA A 293 36.60 15.89 65.45
N LEU A 294 35.54 16.60 65.05
CA LEU A 294 35.16 17.95 65.51
C LEU A 294 34.07 17.86 66.60
#